data_AF-A0A841T8G7-F1
#
_entry.id   AF-A0A841T8G7-F1
#
_cell.length_a   1.000
_cell.length_b   1.000
_cell.length_c   1.000
_cell.angle_alpha   90.00
_cell.angle_beta   90.00
_cell.angle_gamma   90.00
#
_symmetry.space_group_name_H-M   'P 1'
#
loop_
_entity.id
_entity.type
_entity.pdbx_description
1 polymer ?
#
loop_
_entity_poly.entity_id
_entity_poly.type
_entity_poly.pdbx_seq_one_letter_code
_entity_poly.pdbx_strand_id
1 'polypeptide(L)'
;MINVFLDDIRRCPAGFVPARSAEECLLLLSSEEVNILSLDFELGIGEPNGLYVVHGMIAGEHYPKEVFVHSSSMLGRAQMVKALRDANPAGLVVHDGPMPAALLDEVAAASAEGEQP
;
A
#
# COMPACT_ATOMS: atom_id res chain seq x y z
N MET A 1 -7.16 9.29 9.06
CA MET A 1 -7.14 8.13 8.14
C MET A 1 -6.41 8.55 6.87
N ILE A 2 -5.37 7.82 6.48
CA ILE A 2 -4.51 8.18 5.34
C ILE A 2 -4.54 7.12 4.25
N ASN A 3 -4.11 7.47 3.04
CA ASN A 3 -3.81 6.52 1.98
C ASN A 3 -2.29 6.48 1.78
N VAL A 4 -1.70 5.28 1.69
CA VAL A 4 -0.26 5.09 1.59
C VAL A 4 0.11 4.52 0.22
N PHE A 5 1.13 5.10 -0.40
CA PHE A 5 1.67 4.64 -1.67
C PHE A 5 3.13 4.20 -1.47
N LEU A 6 3.35 2.89 -1.40
CA LEU A 6 4.66 2.28 -1.24
C LEU A 6 5.32 2.06 -2.60
N ASP A 7 6.32 2.87 -2.90
CA ASP A 7 7.08 2.82 -4.14
C ASP A 7 8.36 3.65 -4.00
N ASP A 8 9.50 3.13 -4.44
CA ASP A 8 10.79 3.81 -4.36
C ASP A 8 11.02 4.78 -5.54
N ILE A 9 10.44 4.51 -6.71
CA ILE A 9 10.74 5.20 -7.97
C ILE A 9 9.57 6.05 -8.48
N ARG A 10 8.34 5.51 -8.45
CA ARG A 10 7.17 6.16 -9.06
C ARG A 10 6.74 7.38 -8.26
N ARG A 11 6.16 8.34 -8.97
CA ARG A 11 5.57 9.52 -8.35
C ARG A 11 4.36 9.10 -7.52
N CYS A 12 4.29 9.59 -6.29
CA CYS A 12 3.14 9.41 -5.41
C CYS A 12 1.92 10.15 -6.01
N PRO A 13 0.76 9.48 -6.17
CA PRO A 13 -0.48 10.14 -6.56
C PRO A 13 -0.92 11.19 -5.54
N ALA A 14 -1.71 12.17 -5.98
CA ALA A 14 -2.29 13.16 -5.07
C ALA A 14 -3.24 12.46 -4.07
N GLY A 15 -3.21 12.91 -2.81
CA GLY A 15 -4.00 12.30 -1.74
C GLY A 15 -3.43 11.03 -1.13
N PHE A 16 -2.20 10.67 -1.50
CA PHE A 16 -1.43 9.59 -0.89
C PHE A 16 -0.20 10.14 -0.18
N VAL A 17 0.14 9.50 0.94
CA VAL A 17 1.40 9.66 1.66
C VAL A 17 2.41 8.68 1.05
N PRO A 18 3.56 9.16 0.56
CA PRO A 18 4.58 8.27 0.02
C PRO A 18 5.30 7.51 1.14
N ALA A 19 5.48 6.20 0.95
CA ALA A 19 6.46 5.41 1.68
C ALA A 19 7.54 4.98 0.67
N ARG A 20 8.79 5.38 0.91
CA ARG A 20 9.92 5.12 -0.01
C ARG A 20 10.72 3.89 0.35
N SER A 21 10.51 3.33 1.54
CA SER A 21 11.07 2.05 1.95
C SER A 21 10.03 1.19 2.66
N ALA A 22 10.37 -0.09 2.84
CA ALA A 22 9.55 -1.02 3.59
C ALA A 22 9.37 -0.57 5.06
N GLU A 23 10.42 -0.04 5.68
CA GLU A 23 10.42 0.45 7.06
C GLU A 23 9.49 1.65 7.22
N GLU A 24 9.56 2.63 6.30
CA GLU A 24 8.64 3.78 6.31
C GLU A 24 7.20 3.32 6.18
N CYS A 25 6.93 2.34 5.30
CA CYS A 25 5.59 1.79 5.13
C CYS A 25 5.07 1.12 6.41
N LEU A 26 5.90 0.27 7.04
CA LEU A 26 5.54 -0.42 8.28
C LEU A 26 5.36 0.56 9.45
N LEU A 27 6.14 1.64 9.50
CA LEU A 27 5.98 2.70 10.48
C LEU A 27 4.61 3.40 10.32
N LEU A 28 4.25 3.78 9.09
CA LEU A 28 2.94 4.39 8.81
C LEU A 28 1.79 3.44 9.16
N LEU A 29 1.90 2.15 8.80
CA LEU A 29 0.89 1.14 9.11
C LEU A 29 0.68 0.90 10.62
N SER A 30 1.75 1.01 11.41
CA SER A 30 1.67 0.83 12.87
C SER A 30 1.26 2.09 13.64
N SER A 31 1.44 3.27 13.03
CA SER A 31 1.23 4.56 13.71
C SER A 31 -0.07 5.26 13.28
N GLU A 32 -0.59 4.95 12.11
CA GLU A 32 -1.74 5.63 11.50
C GLU A 32 -2.83 4.65 11.10
N GLU A 33 -4.08 5.12 11.03
CA GLU A 33 -5.17 4.35 10.43
C GLU A 33 -5.10 4.46 8.90
N VAL A 34 -4.69 3.39 8.23
CA VAL A 34 -4.54 3.35 6.77
C VAL A 34 -5.82 2.85 6.10
N ASN A 35 -6.36 3.64 5.18
CA ASN A 35 -7.50 3.27 4.35
C ASN A 35 -7.04 2.41 3.17
N ILE A 36 -6.28 3.01 2.24
CA ILE A 36 -5.76 2.34 1.06
C ILE A 36 -4.25 2.21 1.19
N LEU A 37 -3.72 1.01 0.95
CA LEU A 37 -2.30 0.78 0.73
C LEU A 37 -2.07 0.33 -0.72
N SER A 38 -1.27 1.08 -1.46
CA SER A 38 -0.74 0.65 -2.76
C SER A 38 0.66 0.08 -2.57
N LEU A 39 0.86 -1.18 -2.96
CA LEU A 39 2.06 -1.98 -2.67
C LEU A 39 2.87 -2.29 -3.94
N ASP A 40 4.09 -1.78 -4.03
CA ASP A 40 5.11 -2.31 -4.95
C ASP A 40 5.95 -3.39 -4.25
N PHE A 41 6.38 -4.37 -5.04
CA PHE A 41 7.31 -5.40 -4.61
C PHE A 41 8.74 -4.88 -4.61
N GLU A 42 9.18 -4.24 -5.69
CA GLU A 42 10.58 -3.85 -5.87
C GLU A 42 10.80 -2.52 -5.16
N LEU A 43 11.72 -2.46 -4.18
CA LEU A 43 12.01 -1.26 -3.38
C LEU A 43 13.51 -0.93 -3.35
N GLY A 44 14.22 -1.31 -4.42
CA GLY A 44 15.67 -1.16 -4.54
C GLY A 44 16.45 -2.45 -4.32
N ILE A 45 17.71 -2.44 -4.77
CA ILE A 45 18.60 -3.60 -4.71
C ILE A 45 19.14 -3.76 -3.29
N GLY A 46 18.88 -4.92 -2.67
CA GLY A 46 19.38 -5.22 -1.31
C GLY A 46 18.49 -4.67 -0.19
N GLU A 47 17.47 -3.91 -0.53
CA GLU A 47 16.48 -3.39 0.40
C GLU A 47 15.35 -4.42 0.65
N PRO A 48 14.66 -4.35 1.80
CA PRO A 48 13.48 -5.16 2.02
C PRO A 48 12.38 -4.80 1.01
N ASN A 49 11.78 -5.84 0.42
CA ASN A 49 10.81 -5.71 -0.66
C ASN A 49 9.36 -5.61 -0.13
N GLY A 50 8.38 -5.43 -1.02
CA GLY A 50 6.97 -5.38 -0.63
C GLY A 50 6.45 -6.63 0.10
N LEU A 51 7.04 -7.81 -0.15
CA LEU A 51 6.68 -9.02 0.59
C LEU A 51 7.15 -8.96 2.05
N TYR A 52 8.28 -8.33 2.33
CA TYR A 52 8.71 -8.03 3.69
C TYR A 52 7.67 -7.17 4.43
N VAL A 53 7.12 -6.15 3.76
CA VAL A 53 6.03 -5.32 4.32
C VAL A 53 4.79 -6.16 4.61
N VAL A 54 4.37 -7.04 3.68
CA VAL A 54 3.23 -7.93 3.91
C VAL A 54 3.45 -8.84 5.13
N HIS A 55 4.64 -9.41 5.30
CA HIS A 55 4.95 -10.21 6.48
C HIS A 55 4.96 -9.39 7.77
N GLY A 56 5.49 -8.15 7.73
CA GLY A 56 5.45 -7.23 8.85
C GLY A 56 4.02 -6.84 9.25
N MET A 57 3.15 -6.55 8.27
CA MET A 57 1.72 -6.31 8.48
C MET A 57 1.05 -7.49 9.19
N ILE A 58 1.33 -8.71 8.72
CA ILE A 58 0.74 -9.93 9.29
C ILE A 58 1.21 -10.16 10.71
N ALA A 59 2.52 -10.00 10.97
CA ALA A 59 3.10 -10.21 12.29
C ALA A 59 2.69 -9.14 13.31
N GLY A 60 2.49 -7.89 12.86
CA GLY A 60 2.06 -6.79 13.72
C GLY A 60 0.54 -6.59 13.82
N GLU A 61 -0.23 -7.38 13.07
CA GLU A 61 -1.69 -7.23 12.94
C GLU A 61 -2.14 -5.80 12.52
N HIS A 62 -1.28 -5.12 11.74
CA HIS A 62 -1.54 -3.79 11.22
C HIS A 62 -1.99 -3.88 9.76
N TYR A 63 -3.30 -3.78 9.54
CA TYR A 63 -3.90 -3.95 8.22
C TYR A 63 -4.61 -2.67 7.77
N PRO A 64 -4.44 -2.27 6.49
CA PRO A 64 -5.29 -1.26 5.88
C PRO A 64 -6.70 -1.82 5.63
N LYS A 65 -7.64 -0.96 5.24
CA LYS A 65 -8.96 -1.42 4.76
C LYS A 65 -8.88 -2.09 3.40
N GLU A 66 -8.09 -1.50 2.49
CA GLU A 66 -7.90 -1.99 1.14
C GLU A 66 -6.42 -2.01 0.77
N VAL A 67 -6.03 -3.04 0.02
CA VAL A 67 -4.67 -3.16 -0.51
C VAL A 67 -4.70 -3.45 -2.01
N PHE A 68 -3.95 -2.65 -2.76
CA PHE A 68 -3.75 -2.79 -4.20
C PHE A 68 -2.29 -3.15 -4.46
N VAL A 69 -2.05 -4.18 -5.26
CA VAL A 69 -0.69 -4.64 -5.55
C VAL A 69 -0.27 -4.17 -6.93
N HIS A 70 0.37 -2.99 -6.99
CA HIS A 70 0.74 -2.29 -8.23
C HIS A 70 2.13 -2.66 -8.75
N SER A 71 2.61 -3.87 -8.47
CA SER A 71 3.96 -4.27 -8.88
C SER A 71 4.07 -4.71 -10.34
N SER A 72 5.20 -4.38 -10.97
CA SER A 72 5.64 -4.92 -12.26
C SER A 72 6.20 -6.35 -12.16
N SER A 73 6.61 -6.80 -10.96
CA SER A 73 7.05 -8.16 -10.72
C SER A 73 5.85 -9.10 -10.62
N MET A 74 5.59 -9.88 -11.68
CA MET A 74 4.48 -10.85 -11.70
C MET A 74 4.58 -11.89 -10.57
N LEU A 75 5.80 -12.39 -10.30
CA LEU A 75 6.04 -13.34 -9.21
C LEU A 75 5.87 -12.66 -7.85
N GLY A 76 6.46 -11.47 -7.68
CA GLY A 76 6.36 -10.72 -6.42
C GLY A 76 4.92 -10.36 -6.07
N ARG A 77 4.14 -9.90 -7.07
CA ARG A 77 2.70 -9.66 -6.93
C ARG A 77 1.95 -10.91 -6.49
N ALA A 78 2.17 -12.03 -7.18
CA ALA A 78 1.51 -13.29 -6.83
C ALA A 78 1.84 -13.76 -5.41
N GLN A 79 3.10 -13.58 -4.96
CA GLN A 79 3.52 -13.92 -3.60
C GLN A 79 2.83 -13.04 -2.54
N MET A 80 2.79 -11.72 -2.74
CA MET A 80 2.12 -10.80 -1.82
C MET A 80 0.61 -11.05 -1.74
N VAL A 81 -0.06 -11.16 -2.89
CA VAL A 81 -1.51 -11.45 -2.94
C VAL A 81 -1.81 -12.78 -2.26
N LYS A 82 -1.00 -13.81 -2.50
CA LYS A 82 -1.16 -15.10 -1.83
C LYS A 82 -1.00 -14.98 -0.32
N ALA A 83 0.06 -14.34 0.16
CA ALA A 83 0.31 -14.19 1.59
C ALA A 83 -0.82 -13.43 2.31
N LEU A 84 -1.32 -12.34 1.72
CA LEU A 84 -2.44 -11.56 2.26
C LEU A 84 -3.73 -12.38 2.31
N ARG A 85 -4.03 -13.15 1.25
CA ARG A 85 -5.22 -14.01 1.19
C ARG A 85 -5.14 -15.20 2.13
N ASP A 86 -3.96 -15.80 2.30
CA ASP A 86 -3.75 -16.91 3.21
C ASP A 86 -3.91 -16.46 4.68
N ALA A 87 -3.43 -15.26 5.02
CA ALA A 87 -3.62 -14.67 6.34
C ALA A 87 -5.11 -14.33 6.63
N ASN A 88 -5.88 -14.02 5.58
CA ASN A 88 -7.31 -13.70 5.63
C ASN A 88 -7.71 -12.78 6.80
N PRO A 89 -7.05 -11.62 6.98
CA PRO A 89 -7.36 -10.73 8.08
C PRO A 89 -8.77 -10.14 7.93
N ALA A 90 -9.47 -10.00 9.05
CA ALA A 90 -10.85 -9.54 9.05
C ALA A 90 -10.96 -8.11 8.51
N GLY A 91 -11.76 -7.92 7.46
CA GLY A 91 -12.08 -6.61 6.91
C GLY A 91 -11.09 -6.05 5.89
N LEU A 92 -9.98 -6.76 5.59
CA LEU A 92 -9.06 -6.37 4.51
C LEU A 92 -9.60 -6.82 3.14
N VAL A 93 -9.66 -5.89 2.19
CA VAL A 93 -9.93 -6.19 0.78
C VAL A 93 -8.62 -6.23 0.00
N VAL A 94 -8.36 -7.33 -0.72
CA VAL A 94 -7.13 -7.53 -1.49
C VAL A 94 -7.41 -7.48 -2.99
N HIS A 95 -6.84 -6.47 -3.67
CA HIS A 95 -6.92 -6.27 -5.11
C HIS A 95 -5.61 -6.71 -5.79
N ASP A 96 -5.73 -7.66 -6.72
CA ASP A 96 -4.60 -8.18 -7.52
C ASP A 96 -4.36 -7.29 -8.75
N GLY A 97 -3.83 -6.09 -8.51
CA GLY A 97 -3.52 -5.13 -9.56
C GLY A 97 -3.40 -3.69 -9.04
N PRO A 98 -3.04 -2.75 -9.93
CA PRO A 98 -2.98 -1.34 -9.59
C PRO A 98 -4.36 -0.76 -9.32
N MET A 99 -4.37 0.37 -8.62
CA MET A 99 -5.59 1.17 -8.42
C MET A 99 -6.20 1.61 -9.76
N PRO A 100 -7.52 1.49 -9.96
CA PRO A 100 -8.20 2.05 -11.13
C PRO A 100 -8.05 3.57 -11.20
N ALA A 101 -8.05 4.13 -12.42
CA ALA A 101 -7.93 5.58 -12.61
C ALA A 101 -9.03 6.38 -11.88
N ALA A 102 -10.27 5.87 -11.89
CA ALA A 102 -11.39 6.52 -11.19
C ALA A 102 -11.15 6.65 -9.67
N LEU A 103 -10.49 5.66 -9.05
CA LEU A 103 -10.14 5.73 -7.64
C LEU A 103 -9.05 6.78 -7.37
N LEU A 104 -8.06 6.86 -8.26
CA LEU A 104 -7.02 7.90 -8.16
C LEU A 104 -7.61 9.30 -8.27
N ASP A 105 -8.55 9.51 -9.20
CA ASP A 105 -9.23 10.79 -9.38
C ASP A 105 -10.08 11.16 -8.16
N GLU A 106 -10.81 10.20 -7.59
CA GLU A 106 -11.62 10.38 -6.38
C GLU A 106 -10.76 10.77 -5.17
N VAL A 107 -9.66 10.04 -4.93
CA VAL A 107 -8.75 10.33 -3.81
C VAL A 107 -8.07 11.70 -3.98
N ALA A 108 -7.70 12.05 -5.22
CA ALA A 108 -7.11 13.34 -5.53
C ALA A 108 -8.10 14.50 -5.26
N ALA A 109 -9.37 14.36 -5.68
CA ALA A 109 -10.40 15.36 -5.46
C ALA A 109 -10.70 15.55 -3.96
N ALA A 110 -10.90 14.46 -3.22
CA ALA A 110 -11.18 14.51 -1.78
C ALA A 110 -10.06 15.22 -0.99
N SER A 111 -8.82 15.05 -1.43
CA SER A 111 -7.66 15.68 -0.78
C SER A 111 -7.55 17.17 -1.07
N ALA A 112 -8.11 17.66 -2.19
CA ALA A 112 -8.15 19.08 -2.52
C ALA A 112 -9.29 19.81 -1.77
N GLU A 113 -10.39 19.12 -1.46
CA GLU A 113 -11.54 19.70 -0.73
C GLU A 113 -11.27 19.81 0.79
N GLY A 114 -10.43 18.95 1.36
CA GLY A 114 -10.04 19.00 2.78
C GLY A 114 -9.07 20.14 3.14
N GLU A 115 -8.53 20.86 2.16
CA GLU A 115 -7.57 21.96 2.31
C GLU A 115 -8.24 23.36 2.26
N GLN A 116 -9.56 23.45 2.45
CA GLN A 116 -10.24 24.75 2.53
C GLN A 116 -9.95 25.44 3.89
N PRO A 117 -9.54 26.73 3.90
CA PRO A 117 -9.00 27.43 5.07
C PRO A 117 -10.02 27.76 6.16
#